data_AF-A0A928U0Y5-F1
#
_entry.id   AF-A0A928U0Y5-F1
#
_cell.length_a   1.000
_cell.length_b   1.000
_cell.length_c   1.000
_cell.angle_alpha   90.00
_cell.angle_beta   90.00
_cell.angle_gamma   90.00
#
_symmetry.space_group_name_H-M   'P 1'
#
loop_
_entity.id
_entity.type
_entity.pdbx_description
1 polymer ?
#
loop_
_entity_poly.entity_id
_entity_poly.type
_entity_poly.pdbx_seq_one_letter_code
_entity_poly.pdbx_strand_id
1 'polypeptide(L)'
;MTIPILATKLYIPPPRPTIVRRPRLGERLDDGLRHKQGFGRKLTLISAAAGFGKTTLVSEWVSGNGLPVGWLSLDEGDSDPARFLTYLVAAMQTIAPEMGKGVLAALQSPH
;
A
#
# COMPACT_ATOMS: atom_id res chain seq x y z
N MET A 1 9.69 -20.22 10.55
CA MET A 1 8.28 -20.65 10.28
C MET A 1 7.74 -19.81 9.14
N THR A 2 7.10 -20.40 8.14
CA THR A 2 6.46 -19.67 7.03
C THR A 2 5.18 -19.00 7.48
N ILE A 3 5.07 -17.68 7.31
CA ILE A 3 3.87 -16.91 7.65
C ILE A 3 2.89 -17.01 6.47
N PRO A 4 1.67 -17.56 6.66
CA PRO A 4 0.69 -17.65 5.59
C PRO A 4 0.20 -16.24 5.21
N ILE A 5 0.16 -15.97 3.90
CA ILE A 5 -0.31 -14.71 3.34
C ILE A 5 -1.80 -14.78 3.03
N LEU A 6 -2.56 -13.86 3.60
CA LEU A 6 -3.95 -13.62 3.23
C LEU A 6 -4.01 -12.70 2.00
N ALA A 7 -4.38 -13.25 0.85
CA ALA A 7 -4.45 -12.50 -0.41
C ALA A 7 -5.39 -11.28 -0.34
N THR A 8 -6.43 -11.33 0.49
CA THR A 8 -7.37 -10.22 0.70
C THR A 8 -6.70 -8.98 1.31
N LYS A 9 -5.61 -9.13 2.07
CA LYS A 9 -4.84 -7.99 2.57
C LYS A 9 -4.07 -7.27 1.46
N LEU A 10 -3.80 -7.96 0.35
CA LEU A 10 -3.04 -7.43 -0.78
C LEU A 10 -3.93 -6.90 -1.90
N TYR A 11 -5.25 -7.00 -1.75
CA TYR A 11 -6.22 -6.62 -2.74
C TYR A 11 -6.54 -5.12 -2.66
N ILE A 12 -6.36 -4.40 -3.77
CA ILE A 12 -6.77 -2.99 -3.89
C ILE A 12 -8.30 -2.95 -3.96
N PRO A 13 -9.00 -2.28 -3.02
CA PRO A 13 -10.44 -2.16 -3.10
C PRO A 13 -10.86 -1.41 -4.37
N PRO A 14 -11.79 -1.94 -5.18
CA PRO A 14 -12.20 -1.29 -6.41
C PRO A 14 -12.90 0.05 -6.11
N PRO A 15 -12.71 1.08 -6.95
CA PRO A 15 -13.44 2.33 -6.82
C PRO A 15 -14.94 2.05 -6.96
N ARG A 16 -15.75 2.64 -6.06
CA ARG A 16 -17.21 2.49 -6.10
C ARG A 16 -17.79 3.39 -7.20
N PRO A 17 -18.81 2.94 -7.95
CA PRO A 17 -19.40 3.71 -9.06
C PRO A 17 -20.05 5.03 -8.61
N THR A 18 -20.60 5.09 -7.40
CA THR A 18 -21.24 6.27 -6.80
C THR A 18 -20.30 7.02 -5.85
N ILE A 19 -19.13 7.42 -6.35
CA ILE A 19 -18.17 8.25 -5.62
C ILE A 19 -18.38 9.72 -5.92
N VAL A 20 -18.40 10.55 -4.87
CA VAL A 20 -18.22 11.99 -5.00
C VAL A 20 -16.74 12.25 -5.23
N ARG A 21 -16.39 12.66 -6.44
CA ARG A 21 -15.00 12.95 -6.84
C ARG A 21 -14.41 14.05 -5.97
N ARG A 22 -13.14 13.87 -5.56
CA ARG A 22 -12.39 14.84 -4.74
C ARG A 22 -11.09 15.25 -5.44
N PRO A 23 -11.16 15.95 -6.59
CA PRO A 23 -9.98 16.26 -7.42
C PRO A 23 -8.89 17.00 -6.64
N ARG A 24 -9.28 17.97 -5.81
CA ARG A 24 -8.35 18.72 -4.94
C ARG A 24 -7.52 17.84 -4.00
N LEU A 25 -8.05 16.69 -3.56
CA LEU A 25 -7.29 15.76 -2.72
C LEU A 25 -6.40 14.85 -3.56
N GLY A 26 -6.86 14.44 -4.75
CA GLY A 26 -6.04 13.71 -5.72
C GLY A 26 -4.82 14.52 -6.16
N GLU A 27 -5.03 15.79 -6.51
CA GLU A 27 -3.95 16.73 -6.85
C GLU A 27 -2.92 16.86 -5.73
N ARG A 28 -3.36 16.96 -4.46
CA ARG A 28 -2.43 17.00 -3.31
C ARG A 28 -1.63 15.70 -3.13
N LEU A 29 -2.19 14.56 -3.52
CA LEU A 29 -1.48 13.29 -3.51
C LEU A 29 -0.48 13.23 -4.67
N ASP A 30 -0.85 13.71 -5.85
CA ASP A 30 0.04 13.83 -7.01
C ASP A 30 1.21 14.77 -6.74
N ASP A 31 0.96 15.93 -6.12
CA ASP A 31 2.01 16.89 -5.73
C ASP A 31 2.96 16.31 -4.69
N GLY A 32 2.44 15.48 -3.78
CA GLY A 32 3.26 14.78 -2.79
C GLY A 32 4.10 13.67 -3.42
N LEU A 33 3.54 12.99 -4.42
CA LEU A 33 4.18 11.89 -5.11
C LEU A 33 5.23 12.38 -6.10
N ARG A 34 4.92 13.38 -6.93
CA ARG A 34 5.76 13.81 -8.05
C ARG A 34 6.75 14.88 -7.62
N HIS A 35 8.01 14.70 -8.01
CA HIS A 35 9.06 15.70 -7.93
C HIS A 35 9.86 15.72 -9.24
N LYS A 36 10.57 16.82 -9.51
CA LYS A 36 11.28 17.05 -10.79
C LYS A 36 12.26 15.94 -11.19
N GLN A 37 12.67 15.08 -10.24
CA GLN A 37 13.59 13.96 -10.46
C GLN A 37 13.05 12.59 -9.98
N GLY A 38 11.74 12.46 -9.72
CA GLY A 38 11.15 11.19 -9.27
C GLY A 38 10.13 11.38 -8.17
N PHE A 39 10.19 10.56 -7.12
CA PHE A 39 9.24 10.64 -6.00
C PHE A 39 9.62 11.74 -5.00
N GLY A 40 8.69 12.66 -4.71
CA GLY A 40 8.94 13.80 -3.84
C GLY A 40 8.97 13.45 -2.36
N ARG A 41 7.87 12.88 -1.85
CA ARG A 41 7.73 12.49 -0.45
C ARG A 41 7.93 10.99 -0.29
N LYS A 42 8.73 10.59 0.69
CA LYS A 42 8.94 9.18 1.06
C LYS A 42 7.73 8.56 1.77
N LEU A 43 6.91 9.39 2.42
CA LEU A 43 5.71 8.97 3.15
C LEU A 43 4.64 10.06 3.07
N THR A 44 3.41 9.66 2.77
CA THR A 44 2.22 10.51 2.86
C THR A 44 1.21 9.84 3.79
N LEU A 45 0.88 10.51 4.89
CA LEU A 45 -0.14 10.04 5.83
C LEU A 45 -1.49 10.70 5.54
N ILE A 46 -2.52 9.88 5.34
CA ILE A 46 -3.91 10.34 5.20
C ILE A 46 -4.64 10.02 6.51
N SER A 47 -4.91 11.05 7.30
CA SER A 47 -5.60 10.93 8.59
C SER A 47 -6.98 11.60 8.56
N ALA A 48 -7.99 10.88 9.04
CA ALA A 48 -9.38 11.32 9.20
C ALA A 48 -10.13 10.27 10.05
N ALA A 49 -11.28 10.64 10.62
CA ALA A 49 -12.10 9.69 11.36
C ALA A 49 -12.62 8.53 10.49
N ALA A 50 -13.14 7.47 11.13
CA ALA A 50 -13.79 6.37 10.42
C ALA A 50 -14.95 6.89 9.54
N GLY A 51 -15.16 6.28 8.38
CA GLY A 51 -16.23 6.70 7.45
C GLY A 51 -15.93 7.91 6.55
N PHE A 52 -14.84 8.66 6.76
CA PHE A 52 -14.53 9.86 5.94
C PHE A 52 -14.05 9.59 4.50
N GLY A 53 -13.98 8.31 4.10
CA GLY A 53 -13.61 7.90 2.75
C GLY A 53 -12.10 7.89 2.46
N LYS A 54 -11.25 7.65 3.47
CA LYS A 54 -9.79 7.56 3.29
C LYS A 54 -9.40 6.50 2.26
N THR A 55 -9.85 5.26 2.46
CA THR A 55 -9.60 4.15 1.53
C THR A 55 -10.19 4.45 0.16
N THR A 56 -11.41 5.02 0.13
CA THR A 56 -12.09 5.43 -1.11
C THR A 56 -11.25 6.42 -1.93
N LEU A 57 -10.69 7.45 -1.28
CA LEU A 57 -9.83 8.44 -1.91
C LEU A 57 -8.57 7.79 -2.51
N VAL A 58 -7.90 6.91 -1.76
CA VAL A 58 -6.68 6.25 -2.23
C VAL A 58 -6.99 5.30 -3.39
N SER A 59 -8.04 4.49 -3.30
CA SER A 59 -8.46 3.59 -4.38
C SER A 59 -8.81 4.33 -5.67
N GLU A 60 -9.53 5.46 -5.57
CA GLU A 60 -9.84 6.33 -6.72
C GLU A 60 -8.56 6.91 -7.32
N TRP A 61 -7.68 7.45 -6.49
CA TRP A 61 -6.43 8.07 -6.91
C TRP A 61 -5.47 7.09 -7.59
N VAL A 62 -5.32 5.87 -7.04
CA VAL A 62 -4.49 4.81 -7.63
C VAL A 62 -5.05 4.36 -8.98
N SER A 63 -6.37 4.16 -9.07
CA SER A 63 -7.03 3.70 -10.30
C SER A 63 -6.87 4.68 -11.46
N GLY A 64 -6.75 5.98 -11.17
CA GLY A 64 -6.60 7.02 -12.19
C GLY A 64 -5.17 7.29 -12.66
N ASN A 65 -4.14 6.82 -11.95
CA ASN A 65 -2.75 7.24 -12.18
C ASN A 65 -1.91 6.27 -13.03
N GLY A 66 -2.38 5.04 -13.27
CA GLY A 66 -1.67 4.04 -14.08
C GLY A 66 -0.31 3.61 -13.53
N LEU A 67 -0.03 3.90 -12.25
CA LEU A 67 1.21 3.52 -11.58
C LEU A 67 1.14 2.08 -11.07
N PRO A 68 2.25 1.35 -11.04
CA PRO A 68 2.30 0.07 -10.34
C PRO A 68 2.15 0.31 -8.84
N VAL A 69 1.12 -0.30 -8.22
CA VAL A 69 0.80 -0.12 -6.80
C VAL A 69 0.67 -1.45 -6.10
N GLY A 70 1.43 -1.61 -5.01
CA GLY A 70 1.27 -2.67 -4.03
C GLY A 70 0.33 -2.19 -2.93
N TRP A 71 -0.53 -3.08 -2.44
CA TRP A 71 -1.48 -2.77 -1.38
C TRP A 71 -1.24 -3.66 -0.17
N LEU A 72 -1.36 -3.08 1.02
CA LEU A 72 -1.33 -3.82 2.28
C LEU A 72 -2.36 -3.22 3.23
N SER A 73 -3.40 -3.99 3.52
CA SER A 73 -4.36 -3.71 4.59
C SER A 73 -3.80 -4.24 5.91
N LEU A 74 -3.56 -3.33 6.86
CA LEU A 74 -3.05 -3.65 8.19
C LEU A 74 -4.18 -3.92 9.18
N ASP A 75 -3.98 -4.90 10.07
CA ASP A 75 -4.80 -5.12 11.25
C ASP A 75 -3.94 -5.30 12.51
N GLU A 76 -4.57 -5.50 13.67
CA GLU A 76 -3.88 -5.63 14.96
C GLU A 76 -2.83 -6.76 14.96
N GLY A 77 -3.06 -7.82 14.19
CA GLY A 77 -2.16 -8.96 14.09
C GLY A 77 -0.84 -8.64 13.39
N ASP A 78 -0.74 -7.52 12.68
CA ASP A 78 0.48 -7.12 11.95
C ASP A 78 1.44 -6.26 12.80
N SER A 79 1.20 -6.18 14.11
CA SER A 79 2.12 -5.51 15.05
C SER A 79 3.46 -6.25 15.24
N ASP A 80 3.52 -7.53 14.86
CA ASP A 80 4.76 -8.30 14.80
C ASP A 80 5.62 -7.85 13.61
N PRO A 81 6.87 -7.38 13.82
CA PRO A 81 7.70 -6.87 12.72
C PRO A 81 8.00 -7.88 11.62
N ALA A 82 8.19 -9.16 11.96
CA ALA A 82 8.47 -10.19 10.95
C ALA A 82 7.25 -10.45 10.05
N ARG A 83 6.05 -10.46 10.64
CA ARG A 83 4.79 -10.52 9.90
C ARG A 83 4.56 -9.28 9.06
N PHE A 84 4.74 -8.08 9.62
CA PHE A 84 4.62 -6.83 8.86
C PHE A 84 5.54 -6.83 7.63
N LEU A 85 6.83 -7.14 7.80
CA LEU A 85 7.79 -7.18 6.71
C LEU A 85 7.47 -8.27 5.69
N THR A 86 7.00 -9.43 6.14
CA THR A 86 6.56 -10.51 5.23
C THR A 86 5.39 -10.06 4.35
N TYR A 87 4.38 -9.42 4.94
CA TYR A 87 3.25 -8.88 4.19
C TYR A 87 3.64 -7.70 3.29
N LEU A 88 4.55 -6.82 3.75
CA LEU A 88 5.06 -5.71 2.94
C LEU A 88 5.81 -6.22 1.72
N VAL A 89 6.66 -7.22 1.87
CA VAL A 89 7.34 -7.86 0.73
C VAL A 89 6.32 -8.51 -0.20
N ALA A 90 5.35 -9.25 0.34
CA ALA A 90 4.30 -9.85 -0.48
C ALA A 90 3.50 -8.80 -1.29
N ALA A 91 3.21 -7.64 -0.69
CA ALA A 91 2.56 -6.52 -1.37
C ALA A 91 3.42 -5.92 -2.50
N MET A 92 4.74 -5.86 -2.33
CA MET A 92 5.65 -5.41 -3.40
C MET A 92 5.80 -6.45 -4.51
N GLN A 93 5.74 -7.74 -4.16
CA GLN A 93 5.85 -8.85 -5.11
C GLN A 93 4.67 -8.96 -6.07
N THR A 94 3.53 -8.32 -5.78
CA THR A 94 2.41 -8.20 -6.73
C THR A 94 2.78 -7.34 -7.94
N ILE A 95 3.77 -6.45 -7.81
CA ILE A 95 4.33 -5.63 -8.89
C ILE A 95 5.58 -6.29 -9.47
N ALA A 96 6.50 -6.70 -8.60
CA ALA A 96 7.83 -7.19 -8.96
C ALA A 96 8.16 -8.46 -8.16
N PRO A 97 7.97 -9.67 -8.73
CA PRO A 97 8.05 -10.95 -8.00
C PRO A 97 9.36 -11.19 -7.22
N GLU A 98 10.45 -10.58 -7.67
CA GLU A 98 11.78 -10.75 -7.07
C GLU A 98 12.07 -9.76 -5.93
N MET A 99 11.20 -8.75 -5.73
CA MET A 99 11.43 -7.72 -4.73
C MET A 99 11.43 -8.32 -3.32
N GLY A 100 12.41 -7.92 -2.49
CA GLY A 100 12.43 -8.26 -1.06
C GLY A 100 12.79 -9.70 -0.71
N LYS A 101 13.21 -10.55 -1.67
CA LYS A 101 13.62 -11.95 -1.39
C LYS A 101 14.69 -12.08 -0.29
N GLY A 102 15.69 -11.19 -0.30
CA GLY A 102 16.74 -11.17 0.73
C GLY A 102 16.20 -10.85 2.14
N VAL A 103 15.16 -10.02 2.24
CA VAL A 103 14.50 -9.70 3.52
C VAL A 103 13.77 -10.93 4.05
N LEU A 104 13.03 -11.64 3.19
CA LEU A 104 12.34 -12.87 3.59
C LEU A 104 13.33 -13.95 4.05
N ALA A 105 14.46 -14.10 3.35
CA ALA A 105 15.51 -15.02 3.76
C ALA A 105 16.08 -14.66 5.13
N ALA A 106 16.38 -13.37 5.37
CA ALA A 106 16.90 -12.90 6.65
C ALA A 106 15.91 -13.11 7.81
N LEU A 107 14.61 -12.98 7.57
CA LEU A 107 13.55 -13.25 8.57
C LEU A 107 13.42 -14.75 8.92
N GLN A 108 13.92 -15.65 8.08
CA GLN A 108 13.85 -17.09 8.26
C GLN A 108 15.12 -17.69 8.85
N SER A 109 16.22 -16.92 8.87
CA SER A 109 17.48 -17.36 9.47
C SER A 109 17.31 -17.56 10.98
N PRO A 110 17.71 -18.73 11.52
CA PRO A 110 17.89 -18.88 12.95
C PRO A 110 18.98 -17.90 13.41
N HIS A 111 18.74 -17.19 14.52
CA HIS A 111 19.80 -16.49 15.24
C HIS A 111 20.75 -17.48 15.91
#